data_AF-A0A950VE80-F1
#
_entry.id   AF-A0A950VE80-F1
#
_cell.length_a   1.000
_cell.length_b   1.000
_cell.length_c   1.000
_cell.angle_alpha   90.00
_cell.angle_beta   90.00
_cell.angle_gamma   90.00
#
_symmetry.space_group_name_H-M   'P 1'
#
loop_
_entity.id
_entity.type
_entity.pdbx_description
1 polymer ?
#
loop_
_entity_poly.entity_id
_entity_poly.type
_entity_poly.pdbx_seq_one_letter_code
_entity_poly.pdbx_strand_id
1 'polypeptide(L)'
;LIESGGDNLAATFSPELADVTIYVIDVSAGDKIPRKGGPGITRSDLLVINKTDLAPHVGADLGVMDRDARRMRGERPFVFTNIRSGAGVADVAAFVERAGGLAHPSRGTS
;
A
#
# COMPACT_ATOMS: atom_id res chain seq x y z
N LEU A 1 7.94 -6.09 12.49
CA LEU A 1 7.18 -6.28 11.25
C LEU A 1 6.47 -7.63 11.36
N ILE A 2 5.14 -7.65 11.23
CA ILE A 2 4.34 -8.88 11.23
C ILE A 2 3.76 -9.03 9.82
N GLU A 3 3.95 -10.20 9.20
CA GLU A 3 3.42 -10.52 7.86
C GLU A 3 2.29 -11.55 8.01
N SER A 4 1.15 -11.32 7.36
CA SER A 4 0.07 -12.31 7.31
C SER A 4 0.39 -13.37 6.24
N GLY A 5 -0.06 -14.61 6.45
CA GLY A 5 0.28 -15.77 5.60
C GLY A 5 -0.28 -15.76 4.17
N GLY A 6 -0.55 -14.60 3.58
CA GLY A 6 -1.03 -14.47 2.21
C GLY A 6 -2.50 -14.87 2.05
N ASP A 7 -3.37 -14.40 2.94
CA ASP A 7 -4.80 -14.70 2.88
C ASP A 7 -5.61 -13.56 2.24
N ASN A 8 -6.76 -13.94 1.66
CA ASN A 8 -7.64 -13.14 0.79
C ASN A 8 -7.88 -11.66 1.23
N LEU A 9 -8.47 -10.86 0.32
CA LEU A 9 -8.89 -9.44 0.45
C LEU A 9 -9.50 -8.94 1.79
N ALA A 10 -9.83 -9.86 2.71
CA ALA A 10 -10.35 -9.63 4.05
C ALA A 10 -9.31 -9.70 5.18
N ALA A 11 -8.03 -9.98 4.91
CA ALA A 11 -7.01 -10.06 5.95
C ALA A 11 -6.74 -8.69 6.58
N THR A 12 -7.29 -8.45 7.77
CA THR A 12 -6.92 -7.34 8.64
C THR A 12 -6.43 -7.86 9.98
N PHE A 13 -5.37 -7.24 10.50
CA PHE A 13 -4.94 -7.48 11.87
C PHE A 13 -5.92 -6.86 12.86
N SER A 14 -6.05 -7.47 14.04
CA SER A 14 -6.77 -6.85 15.16
C SER A 14 -6.11 -5.51 15.52
N PRO A 15 -6.88 -4.45 15.85
CA PRO A 15 -6.31 -3.20 16.36
C PRO A 15 -5.44 -3.38 17.61
N GLU A 16 -5.65 -4.44 18.39
CA GLU A 16 -4.82 -4.75 19.55
C GLU A 16 -3.45 -5.36 19.19
N LEU A 17 -3.24 -5.74 17.92
CA LEU A 17 -2.03 -6.44 17.46
C LEU A 17 -1.10 -5.55 16.63
N ALA A 18 -1.63 -4.51 15.98
CA ALA A 18 -0.84 -3.66 15.08
C ALA A 18 -1.24 -2.19 15.20
N ASP A 19 -0.27 -1.33 15.53
CA ASP A 19 -0.45 0.12 15.59
C ASP A 19 -0.56 0.77 14.20
N VAL A 20 0.00 0.13 13.18
CA VAL A 20 -0.01 0.58 11.78
C VAL A 20 -0.24 -0.62 10.87
N THR A 21 -1.16 -0.47 9.92
CA THR A 21 -1.54 -1.51 8.97
C THR A 21 -1.18 -1.11 7.53
N ILE A 22 -0.34 -1.91 6.89
CA ILE A 22 -0.01 -1.79 5.47
C ILE A 22 -0.62 -2.97 4.74
N TYR A 23 -1.49 -2.70 3.76
CA TYR A 23 -2.08 -3.72 2.91
C TYR A 23 -1.42 -3.72 1.55
N VAL A 24 -0.99 -4.88 1.06
CA VAL A 24 -0.26 -4.99 -0.21
C VAL A 24 -1.08 -5.82 -1.19
N ILE A 25 -1.33 -5.26 -2.37
CA ILE A 25 -1.88 -5.98 -3.53
C ILE A 25 -0.86 -5.91 -4.66
N ASP A 26 -1.04 -6.74 -5.69
CA ASP A 26 -0.25 -6.65 -6.91
C ASP A 26 -1.08 -6.45 -8.17
N VAL A 27 -0.46 -5.87 -9.18
CA VAL A 27 -1.07 -5.59 -10.49
C VAL A 27 -1.40 -6.89 -11.26
N SER A 28 -0.65 -7.97 -11.05
CA SER A 28 -0.90 -9.26 -11.70
C SER A 28 -2.22 -9.92 -11.26
N ALA A 29 -2.78 -9.52 -10.12
CA ALA A 29 -4.11 -9.94 -9.68
C ALA A 29 -5.27 -9.25 -10.43
N GLY A 30 -4.96 -8.25 -11.28
CA GLY A 30 -5.90 -7.56 -12.17
C GLY A 30 -6.24 -6.13 -11.74
N ASP A 31 -6.57 -5.28 -12.71
CA ASP A 31 -6.86 -3.86 -12.54
C ASP A 31 -8.14 -3.55 -11.73
N LYS A 32 -9.05 -4.52 -11.63
CA LYS A 32 -10.31 -4.41 -10.87
C LYS A 32 -10.14 -4.68 -9.37
N ILE A 33 -8.97 -5.12 -8.90
CA ILE A 33 -8.74 -5.46 -7.49
C ILE A 33 -9.09 -4.30 -6.55
N PRO A 34 -8.66 -3.05 -6.79
CA PRO A 34 -9.03 -1.92 -5.94
C PRO A 34 -10.56 -1.75 -5.76
N ARG A 35 -11.37 -2.02 -6.80
CA ARG A 35 -12.85 -1.90 -6.73
C ARG A 35 -13.50 -2.93 -5.82
N LYS A 36 -12.88 -4.10 -5.62
CA LYS A 36 -13.44 -5.16 -4.76
C LYS A 36 -13.60 -4.69 -3.31
N GLY A 37 -12.82 -3.69 -2.89
CA GLY A 37 -12.89 -3.14 -1.56
C GLY A 37 -12.45 -4.15 -0.50
N GLY A 38 -13.19 -4.21 0.60
CA GLY A 38 -12.78 -4.96 1.78
C GLY A 38 -11.91 -4.12 2.73
N PRO A 39 -11.74 -4.58 3.98
CA PRO A 39 -11.13 -3.78 5.03
C PRO A 39 -9.64 -3.51 4.77
N GLY A 40 -8.92 -4.43 4.10
CA GLY A 40 -7.54 -4.19 3.66
C GLY A 40 -7.42 -3.03 2.66
N ILE A 41 -8.32 -2.93 1.68
CA ILE A 41 -8.30 -1.83 0.69
C ILE A 41 -8.87 -0.55 1.27
N THR A 42 -9.91 -0.60 2.08
CA THR A 42 -10.67 0.60 2.49
C THR A 42 -10.19 1.22 3.81
N ARG A 43 -9.58 0.43 4.70
CA ARG A 43 -9.29 0.85 6.08
C ARG A 43 -7.82 0.79 6.48
N SER A 44 -6.97 0.09 5.74
CA SER A 44 -5.52 0.10 6.02
C SER A 44 -4.96 1.51 6.02
N ASP A 45 -3.96 1.76 6.87
CA ASP A 45 -3.31 3.07 6.97
C ASP A 45 -2.55 3.39 5.67
N LEU A 46 -1.97 2.37 5.02
CA LEU A 46 -1.39 2.46 3.70
C LEU A 46 -1.78 1.27 2.81
N LEU A 47 -2.22 1.54 1.58
CA LEU A 47 -2.33 0.54 0.53
C LEU A 47 -1.11 0.62 -0.40
N VAL A 48 -0.44 -0.50 -0.64
CA VAL A 48 0.64 -0.62 -1.63
C VAL A 48 0.13 -1.44 -2.81
N ILE A 49 0.28 -0.89 -4.01
CA ILE A 49 -0.05 -1.57 -5.27
C ILE A 49 1.25 -1.89 -6.00
N ASN A 50 1.73 -3.12 -5.85
CA ASN A 50 3.08 -3.54 -6.28
C ASN A 50 3.07 -4.20 -7.68
N LYS A 51 4.27 -4.35 -8.24
CA LYS A 51 4.56 -4.98 -9.55
C LYS A 51 3.98 -4.19 -10.73
N THR A 52 4.07 -2.86 -10.70
CA THR A 52 3.55 -2.00 -11.78
C THR A 52 4.16 -2.28 -13.15
N ASP A 53 5.36 -2.84 -13.19
CA ASP A 53 6.02 -3.32 -14.41
C ASP A 53 5.26 -4.45 -15.12
N LEU A 54 4.41 -5.19 -14.41
CA LEU A 54 3.63 -6.27 -15.01
C LEU A 54 2.36 -5.81 -15.73
N ALA A 55 1.97 -4.53 -15.61
CA ALA A 55 0.74 -4.00 -16.21
C ALA A 55 0.59 -4.32 -17.71
N PRO A 56 1.61 -4.13 -18.57
CA PRO A 56 1.50 -4.44 -20.00
C PRO A 56 1.38 -5.94 -20.31
N HIS A 57 1.83 -6.80 -19.39
CA HIS A 57 1.87 -8.25 -19.58
C HIS A 57 0.59 -8.95 -19.13
N VAL A 58 -0.19 -8.30 -18.26
CA VAL A 58 -1.44 -8.85 -17.71
C VAL A 58 -2.68 -8.07 -18.18
N GLY A 59 -2.50 -7.09 -19.06
CA GLY A 59 -3.59 -6.26 -19.58
C GLY A 59 -4.23 -5.36 -18.52
N ALA A 60 -3.48 -4.96 -17.50
CA ALA A 60 -3.98 -4.10 -16.43
C ALA A 60 -3.72 -2.62 -16.74
N ASP A 61 -4.71 -1.77 -16.44
CA ASP A 61 -4.60 -0.32 -16.56
C ASP A 61 -4.36 0.32 -15.17
N LEU A 62 -3.18 0.93 -15.00
CA LEU A 62 -2.80 1.60 -13.75
C LEU A 62 -3.69 2.82 -13.45
N GLY A 63 -4.21 3.50 -14.47
CA GLY A 63 -5.16 4.61 -14.32
C GLY A 63 -6.53 4.15 -13.83
N VAL A 64 -6.96 2.95 -14.23
CA VAL A 64 -8.16 2.31 -13.64
C VAL A 64 -7.91 2.03 -12.16
N MET A 65 -6.77 1.44 -11.82
CA MET A 65 -6.40 1.13 -10.43
C MET A 65 -6.30 2.39 -9.56
N ASP A 66 -5.70 3.48 -10.05
CA ASP A 66 -5.59 4.77 -9.34
C ASP A 66 -6.97 5.33 -9.01
N ARG A 67 -7.84 5.46 -10.02
CA ARG A 67 -9.21 5.98 -9.86
C ARG A 67 -9.99 5.19 -8.82
N ASP A 68 -9.85 3.87 -8.84
CA ASP A 68 -10.60 2.98 -7.97
C ASP A 68 -10.05 2.97 -6.55
N ALA A 69 -8.72 3.00 -6.39
CA ALA A 69 -8.08 3.15 -5.10
C ALA A 69 -8.51 4.46 -4.43
N ARG A 70 -8.48 5.60 -5.15
CA ARG A 70 -8.98 6.89 -4.66
C ARG A 70 -10.43 6.81 -4.22
N ARG A 71 -11.31 6.22 -5.05
CA ARG A 71 -12.73 6.06 -4.73
C ARG A 71 -12.94 5.25 -3.45
N MET A 72 -12.22 4.14 -3.30
CA MET A 72 -12.44 3.22 -2.17
C MET A 72 -11.76 3.69 -0.87
N ARG A 73 -10.72 4.52 -0.96
CA ARG A 73 -9.92 4.97 0.19
C ARG A 73 -10.25 6.38 0.67
N GLY A 74 -10.91 7.20 -0.15
CA GLY A 74 -11.09 8.62 0.15
C GLY A 74 -9.74 9.31 0.25
N GLU A 75 -9.45 9.90 1.41
CA GLU A 75 -8.18 10.59 1.68
C GLU A 75 -7.04 9.67 2.14
N ARG A 76 -7.32 8.38 2.42
CA ARG A 76 -6.29 7.44 2.89
C ARG A 76 -5.25 7.17 1.81
N PRO A 77 -3.95 7.21 2.14
CA PRO A 77 -2.89 7.17 1.14
C PRO A 77 -2.77 5.78 0.50
N PHE A 78 -2.30 5.75 -0.74
CA PHE A 78 -1.81 4.54 -1.40
C PHE A 78 -0.61 4.87 -2.28
N VAL A 79 0.24 3.87 -2.53
CA VAL A 79 1.47 4.04 -3.31
C VAL A 79 1.58 2.92 -4.35
N PHE A 80 1.81 3.30 -5.59
CA PHE A 80 2.24 2.38 -6.64
C PHE A 80 3.72 2.06 -6.49
N THR A 81 4.07 0.78 -6.57
CA THR A 81 5.46 0.34 -6.39
C THR A 81 5.90 -0.66 -7.46
N ASN A 82 7.20 -0.62 -7.75
CA ASN A 82 7.92 -1.74 -8.32
C ASN A 82 9.14 -1.98 -7.44
N ILE A 83 8.99 -2.89 -6.47
CA ILE A 83 10.04 -3.22 -5.49
C ILE A 83 11.32 -3.72 -6.16
N ARG A 84 11.24 -4.40 -7.31
CA ARG A 84 12.42 -4.88 -8.05
C ARG A 84 13.29 -3.72 -8.54
N SER A 85 12.66 -2.62 -8.96
CA SER A 85 13.34 -1.41 -9.41
C SER A 85 13.61 -0.38 -8.30
N GLY A 86 12.99 -0.56 -7.12
CA GLY A 86 13.00 0.41 -6.03
C GLY A 86 11.96 1.56 -6.18
N ALA A 87 11.21 1.63 -7.29
CA ALA A 87 10.20 2.66 -7.49
C ALA A 87 9.11 2.61 -6.40
N GLY A 88 8.83 3.77 -5.78
CA GLY A 88 7.84 3.94 -4.71
C GLY A 88 8.27 3.41 -3.33
N VAL A 89 9.43 2.77 -3.21
CA VAL A 89 9.92 2.23 -1.92
C VAL A 89 10.23 3.37 -0.94
N ALA A 90 10.80 4.49 -1.41
CA ALA A 90 11.06 5.66 -0.58
C ALA A 90 9.78 6.26 0.01
N ASP A 91 8.68 6.29 -0.76
CA ASP A 91 7.39 6.81 -0.29
C ASP A 91 6.78 5.92 0.80
N VAL A 92 6.89 4.59 0.64
CA VAL A 92 6.47 3.62 1.66
C VAL A 92 7.32 3.75 2.92
N ALA A 93 8.65 3.88 2.80
CA ALA A 93 9.54 4.08 3.92
C ALA A 93 9.21 5.38 4.68
N ALA A 94 9.03 6.48 3.95
CA ALA A 94 8.68 7.77 4.54
C ALA A 94 7.30 7.73 5.24
N PHE A 95 6.34 6.92 4.73
CA PHE A 95 5.09 6.67 5.44
C PHE A 95 5.34 5.94 6.76
N VAL A 96 6.12 4.86 6.76
CA VAL A 96 6.44 4.08 7.97
C VAL A 96 7.15 4.94 9.02
N GLU A 97 8.10 5.77 8.60
CA GLU A 97 8.81 6.68 9.51
C GLU A 97 7.85 7.66 10.19
N ARG A 98 6.94 8.28 9.42
CA ARG A 98 5.92 9.19 9.96
C ARG A 98 4.92 8.48 10.86
N ALA A 99 4.39 7.34 10.41
CA ALA A 99 3.36 6.59 11.13
C ALA A 99 3.90 5.94 12.41
N GLY A 100 5.16 5.49 12.40
CA GLY A 100 5.85 4.90 13.54
C GLY A 100 6.47 5.92 14.51
N GLY A 101 6.29 7.22 14.28
CA GLY A 101 6.88 8.27 15.12
C GLY A 101 8.40 8.35 15.07
N LEU A 102 9.03 7.77 14.05
CA LEU A 102 10.47 7.79 13.82
C LEU A 102 10.87 9.09 13.10
N ALA A 103 10.54 10.24 13.69
CA ALA A 103 11.14 11.50 13.25
C ALA A 103 12.63 11.44 13.61
N HIS A 104 13.51 11.58 12.61
CA HIS A 104 14.93 11.80 12.86
C HIS A 104 15.06 12.98 13.83
N PRO A 105 15.80 12.86 14.95
CA PRO A 105 16.18 14.04 15.72
C PRO A 105 16.87 14.99 14.74
N SER A 106 16.35 16.20 14.61
CA SER A 106 16.95 17.26 13.82
C SER A 106 18.43 17.28 14.12
N ARG A 107 19.27 17.08 13.09
CA ARG A 107 20.69 17.42 13.20
C ARG A 107 20.74 18.92 13.41
N GLY A 108 20.77 19.35 14.67
CA GLY A 108 21.13 20.71 15.04
C GLY A 108 22.54 20.95 14.51
N THR A 109 22.65 21.72 13.45
CA THR A 109 23.91 22.37 13.10
C THR A 109 24.03 23.60 13.97
N SER A 110 25.01 23.55 14.88
CA SER A 110 25.59 24.72 15.53
C SER A 110 26.15 25.72 14.52
#